data_AF-A0AAV5MYT1-F1
#
_entry.id   AF-A0AAV5MYT1-F1
#
_cell.length_a   1.000
_cell.length_b   1.000
_cell.length_c   1.000
_cell.angle_alpha   90.00
_cell.angle_beta   90.00
_cell.angle_gamma   90.00
#
_symmetry.space_group_name_H-M   'P 1'
#
loop_
_entity.id
_entity.type
_entity.pdbx_description
1 polymer ?
#
loop_
_entity_poly.entity_id
_entity_poly.type
_entity_poly.pdbx_seq_one_letter_code
_entity_poly.pdbx_strand_id
1 'polypeptide(L)'
;MRPEVKTLTKAKTIHKIHCGECNWTLEVVANTDADIQCCPWCGWSDLELSCLTELGGFQEIECKKHGRITVLLPDENANPDDFMDNLFCPYCA
;
A
#
# COMPACT_ATOMS: atom_id res chain seq x y z
N MET A 1 -19.29 17.04 -2.36
CA MET A 1 -19.99 16.18 -3.36
C MET A 1 -19.46 14.75 -3.20
N ARG A 2 -20.30 13.72 -3.01
CA ARG A 2 -19.80 12.34 -2.73
C ARG A 2 -19.30 11.67 -4.02
N PRO A 3 -18.06 11.15 -4.08
CA PRO A 3 -17.61 10.37 -5.23
C PRO A 3 -18.40 9.07 -5.35
N GLU A 4 -18.41 8.49 -6.55
CA GLU A 4 -18.79 7.10 -6.73
C GLU A 4 -17.66 6.25 -6.15
N VAL A 5 -17.90 5.60 -5.01
CA VAL A 5 -16.88 4.79 -4.35
C VAL A 5 -16.92 3.39 -4.95
N LYS A 6 -15.86 3.05 -5.69
CA LYS A 6 -15.54 1.66 -6.03
C LYS A 6 -14.28 1.30 -5.29
N THR A 7 -14.39 0.47 -4.26
CA THR A 7 -13.23 -0.19 -3.64
C THR A 7 -12.65 -1.15 -4.67
N LEU A 8 -11.58 -0.74 -5.34
CA LEU A 8 -10.96 -1.56 -6.38
C LEU A 8 -10.17 -2.72 -5.78
N THR A 9 -9.67 -2.57 -4.54
CA THR A 9 -8.95 -3.61 -3.80
C THR A 9 -9.13 -3.42 -2.30
N LYS A 10 -9.34 -4.53 -1.58
CA LYS A 10 -9.22 -4.58 -0.11
C LYS A 10 -7.83 -4.09 0.33
N ALA A 11 -7.69 -3.79 1.62
CA ALA A 11 -6.40 -3.51 2.22
C ALA A 11 -5.36 -4.55 1.84
N LYS A 12 -4.11 -4.11 1.69
CA LYS A 12 -2.98 -4.94 1.28
C LYS A 12 -1.84 -4.70 2.23
N THR A 13 -1.15 -5.78 2.56
CA THR A 13 0.07 -5.75 3.35
C THR A 13 1.10 -4.79 2.74
N ILE A 14 1.68 -3.91 3.57
CA ILE A 14 2.90 -3.19 3.24
C ILE A 14 4.09 -4.04 3.64
N HIS A 15 5.00 -4.27 2.70
CA HIS A 15 6.30 -4.85 3.01
C HIS A 15 7.33 -3.75 3.14
N LYS A 16 8.03 -3.70 4.28
CA LYS A 16 9.19 -2.84 4.46
C LYS A 16 10.46 -3.62 4.15
N ILE A 17 11.26 -3.14 3.21
CA ILE A 17 12.53 -3.76 2.83
C ILE A 17 13.66 -2.78 3.07
N HIS A 18 14.78 -3.27 3.60
CA HIS A 18 16.04 -2.55 3.60
C HIS A 18 16.96 -3.20 2.56
N CYS A 19 17.42 -2.41 1.59
CA CYS A 19 18.32 -2.89 0.57
C CYS A 19 19.75 -2.44 0.90
N GLY A 20 20.67 -3.38 1.10
CA GLY A 20 22.07 -3.07 1.43
C GLY A 20 22.83 -2.36 0.30
N GLU A 21 22.43 -2.56 -0.97
CA GLU A 21 23.11 -1.96 -2.13
C GLU A 21 22.74 -0.47 -2.29
N CYS A 22 21.43 -0.14 -2.31
CA CYS A 22 21.02 1.27 -2.39
C CYS A 22 20.98 1.96 -1.01
N ASN A 23 21.13 1.20 0.07
CA ASN A 23 21.02 1.64 1.47
C ASN A 23 19.72 2.42 1.77
N TRP A 24 18.64 2.05 1.09
CA TRP A 24 17.32 2.67 1.28
C TRP A 24 16.37 1.72 2.00
N THR A 25 15.41 2.33 2.67
CA THR A 25 14.22 1.66 3.17
C THR A 25 13.09 1.90 2.19
N LEU A 26 12.46 0.84 1.71
CA LEU A 26 11.38 0.88 0.72
C LEU A 26 10.12 0.26 1.32
N GLU A 27 8.96 0.84 1.01
CA GLU A 27 7.64 0.30 1.33
C GLU A 27 7.00 -0.20 0.03
N VAL A 28 6.67 -1.49 -0.01
CA VAL A 28 6.24 -2.20 -1.21
C VAL A 28 4.85 -2.79 -1.01
N VAL A 29 4.02 -2.67 -2.06
CA VAL A 29 2.63 -3.09 -2.08
C VAL A 29 2.35 -3.75 -3.40
N ALA A 30 1.72 -4.92 -3.40
CA ALA A 30 1.39 -5.63 -4.63
C ALA A 30 0.03 -6.32 -4.56
N ASN A 31 -0.57 -6.56 -5.73
CA ASN A 31 -1.80 -7.37 -5.89
C ASN A 31 -1.45 -8.86 -6.05
N THR A 32 -0.61 -9.38 -5.17
CA THR A 32 -0.15 -10.76 -5.21
C THR A 32 0.34 -11.20 -3.85
N ASP A 33 0.16 -12.49 -3.56
CA ASP A 33 0.72 -13.15 -2.38
C ASP A 33 2.14 -13.69 -2.64
N ALA A 34 2.76 -13.31 -3.76
CA ALA A 34 4.12 -13.73 -4.09
C ALA A 34 5.16 -12.99 -3.23
N ASP A 35 6.17 -13.73 -2.79
CA ASP A 35 7.27 -13.19 -1.99
C ASP A 35 8.15 -12.20 -2.76
N ILE A 36 8.64 -11.16 -2.08
CA ILE A 36 9.62 -10.22 -2.63
C ILE A 36 10.96 -10.92 -2.84
N GLN A 37 11.42 -10.99 -4.10
CA GLN A 37 12.66 -11.65 -4.47
C GLN A 37 13.85 -10.70 -4.64
N CYS A 38 13.61 -9.40 -4.84
CA CYS A 38 14.67 -8.43 -5.07
C CYS A 38 14.24 -7.00 -4.76
N CYS A 39 15.21 -6.10 -4.62
CA CYS A 39 14.99 -4.67 -4.49
C CYS A 39 14.32 -4.14 -5.76
N PRO A 40 13.13 -3.51 -5.68
CA PRO A 40 12.42 -2.98 -6.84
C PRO A 40 13.15 -1.81 -7.50
N TRP A 41 14.14 -1.21 -6.84
CA TRP A 41 14.90 -0.09 -7.37
C TRP A 41 16.15 -0.49 -8.14
N CYS A 42 16.97 -1.39 -7.57
CA CYS A 42 18.27 -1.75 -8.14
C CYS A 42 18.40 -3.22 -8.55
N GLY A 43 17.39 -4.06 -8.28
CA GLY A 43 17.39 -5.49 -8.64
C GLY A 43 18.27 -6.37 -7.74
N TRP A 44 18.87 -5.82 -6.68
CA TRP A 44 19.66 -6.59 -5.72
C TRP A 44 18.80 -7.65 -5.03
N SER A 45 19.25 -8.90 -5.07
CA SER A 45 18.48 -10.07 -4.58
C SER A 45 18.83 -10.50 -3.15
N ASP A 46 20.03 -10.15 -2.66
CA ASP A 46 20.45 -10.49 -1.30
C ASP A 46 19.96 -9.42 -0.32
N LEU A 47 18.65 -9.44 -0.07
CA LEU A 47 17.98 -8.48 0.79
C LEU A 47 18.11 -8.92 2.25
N GLU A 48 18.61 -8.04 3.11
CA GLU A 48 18.38 -8.17 4.55
C GLU A 48 16.90 -7.82 4.83
N LEU A 49 16.05 -8.86 4.77
CA LEU A 49 14.63 -8.77 5.12
C LEU A 49 14.49 -8.66 6.65
N SER A 50 14.87 -7.51 7.20
CA SER A 50 14.63 -7.20 8.61
C SER A 50 13.19 -6.74 8.78
N CYS A 51 12.37 -7.67 9.27
CA CYS A 51 10.96 -7.51 9.60
C CYS A 51 10.00 -7.47 8.40
N LEU A 52 9.50 -8.66 8.05
CA LEU A 52 8.17 -8.84 7.47
C LEU A 52 7.11 -8.44 8.51
N THR A 53 7.07 -7.15 8.88
CA THR A 53 5.96 -6.63 9.68
C THR A 53 4.91 -6.22 8.68
N GLU A 54 3.80 -6.94 8.69
CA GLU A 54 2.59 -6.54 7.99
C GLU A 54 2.11 -5.23 8.64
N LEU A 55 2.52 -4.09 8.08
CA LEU A 55 2.04 -2.80 8.55
C LEU A 55 0.96 -2.36 7.59
N GLY A 56 -0.22 -2.08 8.10
CA GLY A 56 -1.15 -1.22 7.42
C GLY A 56 -1.89 -1.79 6.23
N GLY A 57 -2.51 -0.89 5.48
CA GLY A 57 -3.27 -1.21 4.28
C GLY A 57 -3.49 -0.02 3.37
N PHE A 58 -3.90 -0.31 2.13
CA PHE A 58 -4.23 0.72 1.15
C PHE A 58 -5.64 0.55 0.63
N GLN A 59 -6.27 1.67 0.33
CA GLN A 59 -7.53 1.70 -0.39
C GLN A 59 -7.46 2.72 -1.52
N GLU A 60 -7.86 2.28 -2.71
CA GLU A 60 -7.97 3.15 -3.87
C GLU A 60 -9.42 3.61 -4.04
N ILE A 61 -9.59 4.92 -4.25
CA ILE A 61 -10.86 5.53 -4.62
C ILE A 61 -10.72 6.26 -5.95
N GLU A 62 -11.78 6.25 -6.76
CA GLU A 62 -11.84 6.99 -8.02
C GLU A 62 -12.74 8.22 -7.86
N CYS A 63 -12.16 9.42 -7.92
CA CYS A 63 -12.92 10.66 -7.88
C CYS A 63 -13.09 11.23 -9.29
N LYS A 64 -14.34 11.51 -9.70
CA LYS A 64 -14.64 12.11 -11.02
C LYS A 64 -13.92 13.45 -11.30
N LYS A 65 -13.52 14.19 -10.25
CA LYS A 65 -12.83 15.49 -10.38
C LYS A 65 -11.30 15.41 -10.24
N HIS A 66 -10.82 14.54 -9.35
CA HIS A 66 -9.42 14.49 -8.94
C HIS A 66 -8.72 13.20 -9.38
N GLY A 67 -9.42 12.33 -10.10
CA GLY A 67 -8.93 11.03 -10.55
C GLY A 67 -8.75 10.04 -9.39
N ARG A 68 -7.85 9.09 -9.60
CA ARG A 68 -7.51 8.03 -8.66
C ARG A 68 -6.74 8.58 -7.45
N ILE A 69 -7.16 8.17 -6.25
CA ILE A 69 -6.51 8.52 -4.98
C ILE A 69 -6.25 7.22 -4.22
N THR A 70 -5.02 7.07 -3.73
CA THR A 70 -4.61 5.95 -2.86
C THR A 70 -4.50 6.46 -1.44
N VAL A 71 -5.25 5.85 -0.53
CA VAL A 71 -5.18 6.08 0.91
C VAL A 71 -4.27 5.02 1.51
N LEU A 72 -3.26 5.44 2.26
CA LEU A 72 -2.35 4.59 3.02
C LEU A 72 -2.72 4.69 4.50
N LEU A 73 -2.94 3.55 5.16
CA LEU A 73 -3.10 3.44 6.60
C LEU A 73 -1.90 2.66 7.16
N PRO A 74 -0.85 3.31 7.68
CA PRO A 74 0.38 2.63 8.12
C PRO A 74 0.27 2.17 9.58
N ASP A 75 -0.63 1.22 9.88
CA ASP A 75 -0.88 0.70 11.24
C ASP A 75 -0.74 -0.83 11.30
N GLU A 76 0.07 -1.36 12.21
CA GLU A 76 0.31 -2.81 12.38
C GLU A 76 -0.94 -3.60 12.79
N ASN A 77 -1.95 -2.93 13.31
CA ASN A 77 -3.22 -3.54 13.70
C ASN A 77 -4.30 -3.41 12.64
N ALA A 78 -4.00 -2.76 11.50
CA ALA A 78 -4.97 -2.59 10.43
C ALA A 78 -5.32 -3.95 9.82
N ASN A 79 -6.56 -4.38 9.98
CA ASN A 79 -7.10 -5.55 9.33
C ASN A 79 -7.77 -5.15 8.01
N PRO A 80 -7.70 -5.96 6.93
CA PRO A 80 -8.47 -5.71 5.72
C PRO A 80 -9.98 -5.49 5.92
N ASP A 81 -10.56 -6.04 6.99
CA ASP A 81 -11.97 -5.85 7.34
C ASP A 81 -12.26 -4.48 8.01
N ASP A 82 -11.24 -3.73 8.45
CA ASP A 82 -11.40 -2.37 8.98
C ASP A 82 -11.67 -1.32 7.89
N PHE A 83 -11.46 -1.68 6.62
CA PHE A 83 -11.55 -0.75 5.49
C PHE A 83 -13.00 -0.63 5.00
N MET A 84 -13.50 0.61 4.99
CA MET A 84 -14.88 0.89 4.61
C MET A 84 -15.03 1.14 3.10
N ASP A 85 -16.09 0.63 2.48
CA ASP A 85 -16.36 0.82 1.04
C ASP A 85 -16.93 2.20 0.66
N ASN A 86 -16.87 3.19 1.55
CA ASN A 86 -17.56 4.48 1.39
C ASN A 86 -16.68 5.70 1.70
N LEU A 87 -15.37 5.61 1.45
CA LEU A 87 -14.41 6.71 1.66
C LEU A 87 -14.76 8.01 0.90
N PHE A 88 -14.28 9.13 1.43
CA PHE A 88 -14.44 10.46 0.84
C PHE A 88 -13.21 10.88 0.04
N CYS A 89 -13.41 11.67 -1.02
CA CYS A 89 -12.31 12.33 -1.71
C CYS A 89 -11.85 13.55 -0.87
N PRO A 90 -10.58 13.61 -0.40
CA PRO A 90 -10.10 14.66 0.49
C PRO A 90 -10.03 16.05 -0.17
N TYR A 91 -10.00 16.10 -1.50
CA TYR A 91 -9.91 17.34 -2.28
C TYR A 91 -11.29 17.89 -2.73
N CYS A 92 -12.37 17.14 -2.50
CA CYS A 92 -13.74 17.49 -2.93
C CYS A 92 -14.59 18.16 -1.85
N ALA A 93 -13.95 18.68 -0.78
CA ALA A 93 -14.63 19.46 0.25
C ALA A 93 -15.61 20.47 -0.36
#